data_AF-A0A7K6UI21-F1
#
_entry.id   AF-A0A7K6UI21-F1
#
_cell.length_a   1.000
_cell.length_b   1.000
_cell.length_c   1.000
_cell.angle_alpha   90.00
_cell.angle_beta   90.00
_cell.angle_gamma   90.00
#
_symmetry.space_group_name_H-M   'P 1'
#
loop_
_entity.id
_entity.type
_entity.pdbx_description
1 polymer ?
#
loop_
_entity_poly.entity_id
_entity_poly.type
_entity_poly.pdbx_seq_one_letter_code
_entity_poly.pdbx_strand_id
1 'polypeptide(L)'
;GRCTRHSPPCPSHIGVRQASARVLVEDGTGEALVLCRNQHVAAMLRLGPLEWEALQKCVQSRGRVTIQHGEATGTGWVEEPEDLVACYLRSLCRSPLICRPILLDVSLDRKPSKIL
;
A
#
# COMPACT_ATOMS: atom_id res chain seq x y z
N GLY A 1 -2.54 -14.07 13.72
CA GLY A 1 -2.25 -14.77 12.45
C GLY A 1 -1.35 -15.94 12.75
N ARG A 2 -1.39 -17.04 11.98
CA ARG A 2 -0.42 -18.12 12.18
C ARG A 2 0.91 -17.69 11.57
N CYS A 3 1.99 -17.76 12.34
CA CYS A 3 3.33 -17.48 11.83
C CYS A 3 3.72 -18.57 10.83
N THR A 4 4.17 -18.18 9.64
CA THR A 4 4.69 -19.11 8.62
C THR A 4 6.17 -19.44 8.81
N ARG A 5 6.86 -18.74 9.73
CA ARG A 5 8.26 -19.01 10.06
C ARG A 5 8.40 -20.31 10.84
N HIS A 6 9.30 -21.18 10.40
CA HIS A 6 9.51 -22.49 11.04
C HIS A 6 10.42 -22.47 12.27
N SER A 7 11.40 -21.56 12.36
CA SER A 7 12.30 -21.48 13.52
C SER A 7 12.96 -20.10 13.67
N PRO A 8 13.15 -19.59 14.91
CA PRO A 8 12.65 -20.14 16.18
C PRO A 8 11.13 -19.89 16.33
N PRO A 9 10.45 -20.63 17.22
CA PRO A 9 9.04 -20.41 17.49
C PRO A 9 8.80 -18.98 17.98
N CYS A 10 7.69 -18.39 17.56
CA CYS A 10 7.33 -17.04 18.00
C CYS A 10 6.89 -17.07 19.46
N PRO A 11 7.37 -16.14 20.31
CA PRO A 11 6.88 -16.03 21.69
C PRO A 11 5.45 -15.45 21.78
N SER A 12 4.89 -15.01 20.65
CA SER A 12 3.57 -14.39 20.54
C SER A 12 2.87 -14.81 19.25
N HIS A 13 1.54 -14.94 19.29
CA HIS A 13 0.68 -15.23 18.13
C HIS A 13 0.01 -13.97 17.56
N ILE A 14 0.40 -12.79 18.05
CA ILE A 14 -0.13 -11.50 17.59
C ILE A 14 0.51 -11.16 16.25
N GLY A 15 -0.33 -10.97 15.23
CA GLY A 15 0.10 -10.49 13.92
C GLY A 15 -0.08 -8.97 13.84
N VAL A 16 0.90 -8.28 13.28
CA VAL A 16 0.79 -6.85 12.95
C VAL A 16 0.45 -6.74 11.47
N ARG A 17 -0.51 -5.87 11.15
CA ARG A 17 -0.87 -5.56 9.77
C ARG A 17 -0.05 -4.37 9.30
N GLN A 18 0.52 -4.45 8.11
CA GLN A 18 1.31 -3.38 7.52
C GLN A 18 0.76 -3.02 6.16
N ALA A 19 0.76 -1.73 5.86
CA ALA A 19 0.43 -1.21 4.53
C ALA A 19 1.51 -0.24 4.08
N SER A 20 1.82 -0.27 2.79
CA SER A 20 2.77 0.64 2.16
C SER A 20 2.25 1.02 0.78
N ALA A 21 2.31 2.30 0.45
CA ALA A 21 1.99 2.81 -0.87
C ALA A 21 3.08 3.77 -1.33
N ARG A 22 3.42 3.71 -2.62
CA ARG A 22 4.26 4.71 -3.28
C ARG A 22 3.35 5.53 -4.18
N VAL A 23 3.40 6.84 -4.05
CA VAL A 23 2.55 7.76 -4.79
C VAL A 23 3.45 8.76 -5.51
N LEU A 24 3.23 8.93 -6.80
CA LEU A 24 3.83 10.00 -7.58
C LEU A 24 3.01 11.27 -7.37
N VAL A 25 3.67 12.35 -7.00
CA VAL A 25 3.04 13.66 -6.80
C VAL A 25 3.79 14.71 -7.60
N GLU A 26 3.05 15.67 -8.14
CA GLU A 26 3.57 16.80 -8.90
C GLU A 26 3.06 18.09 -8.27
N ASP A 27 3.95 19.06 -8.07
CA ASP A 27 3.61 20.37 -7.49
C ASP A 27 3.70 21.52 -8.50
N GLY A 28 3.90 21.21 -9.78
CA GLY A 28 4.12 22.16 -10.87
C GLY A 28 5.57 22.61 -11.03
N THR A 29 6.47 22.28 -10.08
CA THR A 29 7.92 22.51 -10.19
C THR A 29 8.69 21.24 -10.51
N GLY A 30 8.14 20.09 -10.13
CA GLY A 30 8.67 18.78 -10.47
C GLY A 30 7.82 17.65 -9.90
N GLU A 31 8.34 16.44 -10.07
CA GLU A 31 7.72 15.21 -9.58
C GLU A 31 8.50 14.63 -8.39
N ALA A 32 7.78 14.04 -7.44
CA ALA A 32 8.36 13.34 -6.30
C ALA A 32 7.63 12.02 -6.01
N LEU A 33 8.37 11.02 -5.55
CA LEU A 33 7.80 9.76 -5.05
C LEU A 33 7.69 9.82 -3.51
N VAL A 34 6.45 9.73 -3.02
CA VAL A 34 6.14 9.76 -1.59
C VAL A 34 5.80 8.36 -1.11
N LEU A 35 6.48 7.92 -0.05
CA LEU A 35 6.22 6.64 0.61
C LEU A 35 5.26 6.82 1.79
N CYS A 36 4.03 6.34 1.62
CA CYS A 36 3.02 6.30 2.66
C CYS A 36 3.01 4.95 3.37
N ARG A 37 2.85 4.95 4.70
CA ARG A 37 2.78 3.73 5.53
C ARG A 37 1.52 3.71 6.38
N ASN A 38 0.95 2.51 6.56
CA ASN A 38 -0.15 2.23 7.48
C ASN A 38 -1.33 3.21 7.32
N GLN A 39 -1.66 3.99 8.36
CA GLN A 39 -2.76 4.96 8.34
C GLN A 39 -2.64 6.01 7.22
N HIS A 40 -1.43 6.34 6.78
CA HIS A 40 -1.24 7.26 5.65
C HIS A 40 -1.71 6.62 4.34
N VAL A 41 -1.64 5.30 4.20
CA VAL A 41 -2.22 4.59 3.06
C VAL A 41 -3.74 4.69 3.09
N ALA A 42 -4.36 4.51 4.26
CA ALA A 42 -5.81 4.69 4.43
C ALA A 42 -6.26 6.09 4.03
N ALA A 43 -5.55 7.13 4.50
CA ALA A 43 -5.83 8.52 4.16
C ALA A 43 -5.65 8.81 2.67
N MET A 44 -4.60 8.27 2.03
CA MET A 44 -4.40 8.40 0.59
C MET A 44 -5.56 7.78 -0.19
N LEU A 45 -5.99 6.58 0.20
CA LEU A 45 -7.13 5.85 -0.37
C LEU A 45 -8.51 6.41 0.03
N ARG A 46 -8.57 7.48 0.85
CA ARG A 46 -9.80 8.06 1.41
C ARG A 46 -10.72 7.04 2.10
N LEU A 47 -10.12 6.06 2.75
CA LEU A 47 -10.86 5.07 3.51
C LEU A 47 -11.06 5.59 4.94
N GLY A 48 -12.32 5.63 5.38
CA GLY A 48 -12.64 5.89 6.77
C GLY A 48 -12.14 4.77 7.68
N PRO A 49 -12.11 4.97 9.02
CA PRO A 49 -11.59 3.97 9.96
C PRO A 49 -12.26 2.60 9.83
N LEU A 50 -13.58 2.57 9.59
CA LEU A 50 -14.35 1.33 9.44
C LEU A 50 -14.03 0.60 8.12
N GLU A 51 -13.94 1.35 7.02
CA GLU A 51 -13.61 0.80 5.70
C GLU A 51 -12.17 0.27 5.68
N TRP A 52 -11.25 1.01 6.31
CA TRP A 52 -9.86 0.60 6.45
C TRP A 52 -9.72 -0.68 7.26
N GLU A 53 -10.42 -0.80 8.40
CA GLU A 53 -10.44 -2.03 9.19
C GLU A 53 -11.04 -3.21 8.42
N ALA A 54 -12.13 -2.98 7.68
CA ALA A 54 -12.74 -4.01 6.84
C ALA A 54 -11.75 -4.50 5.78
N LEU A 55 -11.09 -3.58 5.07
CA LEU A 55 -10.07 -3.89 4.07
C LEU A 55 -8.92 -4.70 4.69
N GLN A 56 -8.42 -4.27 5.83
CA GLN A 56 -7.34 -4.96 6.54
C GLN A 56 -7.72 -6.37 6.98
N LYS A 57 -8.97 -6.60 7.42
CA LYS A 57 -9.48 -7.94 7.74
C LYS A 57 -9.56 -8.83 6.50
N CYS A 58 -10.01 -8.27 5.36
CA CYS A 58 -10.04 -8.99 4.08
C CYS A 58 -8.64 -9.39 3.61
N VAL A 59 -7.61 -8.56 3.85
CA VAL A 59 -6.22 -8.90 3.55
C VAL A 59 -5.67 -9.91 4.56
N GLN A 60 -6.04 -9.82 5.84
CA GLN A 60 -5.55 -10.72 6.88
C GLN A 60 -5.92 -12.19 6.63
N SER A 61 -7.11 -12.47 6.10
CA SER A 61 -7.51 -13.84 5.73
C SER A 61 -6.70 -14.39 4.54
N ARG A 62 -6.16 -13.50 3.70
CA ARG A 62 -5.41 -13.82 2.47
C ARG A 62 -3.89 -13.81 2.65
N GLY A 63 -3.39 -13.08 3.64
CA GLY A 63 -1.97 -12.91 3.94
C GLY A 63 -1.36 -11.64 3.35
N ARG A 64 -1.29 -11.50 2.02
CA ARG A 64 -0.66 -10.36 1.35
C ARG A 64 -1.36 -10.00 0.03
N VAL A 65 -1.58 -8.71 -0.19
CA VAL A 65 -2.04 -8.16 -1.47
C VAL A 65 -1.00 -7.13 -1.94
N THR A 66 -0.61 -7.20 -3.21
CA THR A 66 0.34 -6.26 -3.83
C THR A 66 -0.26 -5.76 -5.13
N ILE A 67 -0.20 -4.45 -5.37
CA ILE A 67 -0.80 -3.79 -6.53
C ILE A 67 0.24 -2.82 -7.09
N GLN A 68 0.37 -2.78 -8.42
CA GLN A 68 1.24 -1.86 -9.13
C GLN A 68 0.38 -1.07 -10.13
N HIS A 69 0.59 0.23 -10.26
CA HIS A 69 -0.11 1.04 -11.27
C HIS A 69 0.85 2.06 -11.92
N GLY A 70 1.01 1.93 -13.24
CA GLY A 70 2.07 2.47 -14.12
C GLY A 70 2.81 1.32 -14.84
N GLU A 71 2.64 1.17 -16.16
CA GLU A 71 2.89 -0.03 -17.01
C GLU A 71 4.10 -0.92 -16.66
N ALA A 72 3.83 -2.22 -16.51
CA ALA A 72 4.77 -3.28 -16.87
C ALA A 72 4.03 -4.29 -17.75
N THR A 73 4.01 -3.99 -19.05
CA THR A 73 3.81 -4.99 -20.10
C THR A 73 5.00 -5.93 -20.05
N GLY A 74 4.79 -7.19 -19.70
CA GLY A 74 5.81 -8.23 -19.86
C GLY A 74 6.11 -9.05 -18.62
N THR A 75 5.17 -9.90 -18.22
CA THR A 75 5.40 -11.33 -17.92
C THR A 75 4.03 -11.92 -17.61
N GLY A 76 3.65 -12.98 -18.32
CA GLY A 76 2.33 -13.59 -18.24
C GLY A 76 1.87 -13.81 -16.81
N TRP A 77 0.94 -12.97 -16.37
CA TRP A 77 0.17 -13.21 -15.16
C TRP A 77 -1.04 -14.02 -15.61
N VAL A 78 -1.03 -15.32 -15.32
CA VAL A 78 -2.22 -16.16 -15.41
C VAL A 78 -3.33 -15.42 -14.69
N GLU A 79 -4.42 -15.12 -15.39
CA GLU A 79 -5.63 -14.53 -14.81
C GLU A 79 -6.24 -15.55 -13.85
N GLU A 80 -5.63 -15.66 -12.66
CA GLU A 80 -6.27 -16.20 -11.47
C GLU A 80 -7.56 -15.41 -11.24
N PRO A 81 -8.65 -16.05 -10.78
CA PRO A 81 -9.92 -15.38 -10.53
C PRO A 81 -9.64 -14.14 -9.69
N GLU A 82 -9.89 -13.00 -10.31
CA GLU A 82 -9.31 -11.74 -9.89
C GLU A 82 -9.78 -11.45 -8.45
N ASP A 83 -8.83 -11.40 -7.50
CA ASP A 83 -9.15 -11.18 -6.10
C ASP A 83 -9.98 -9.91 -5.97
N LEU A 84 -11.25 -10.03 -5.54
CA LEU A 84 -12.17 -8.89 -5.38
C LEU A 84 -11.54 -7.71 -4.62
N VAL A 85 -10.67 -8.00 -3.63
CA VAL A 85 -9.92 -6.97 -2.90
C VAL A 85 -8.89 -6.29 -3.79
N ALA A 86 -8.14 -7.06 -4.57
CA ALA A 86 -7.18 -6.53 -5.53
C ALA A 86 -7.88 -5.72 -6.64
N CYS A 87 -9.02 -6.19 -7.16
CA CYS A 87 -9.82 -5.47 -8.16
C CYS A 87 -10.39 -4.16 -7.62
N TYR A 88 -10.94 -4.20 -6.40
CA TYR A 88 -11.44 -3.02 -5.71
C TYR A 88 -10.32 -1.99 -5.55
N LEU A 89 -9.17 -2.41 -5.01
CA LEU A 89 -8.04 -1.51 -4.77
C LEU A 89 -7.44 -0.99 -6.08
N ARG A 90 -7.35 -1.80 -7.14
CA ARG A 90 -6.88 -1.35 -8.46
C ARG A 90 -7.82 -0.30 -9.04
N SER A 91 -9.12 -0.54 -8.96
CA SER A 91 -10.14 0.41 -9.40
C SER A 91 -10.09 1.71 -8.59
N LEU A 92 -9.92 1.59 -7.26
CA LEU A 92 -9.80 2.72 -6.36
C LEU A 92 -8.55 3.56 -6.70
N CYS A 93 -7.38 2.95 -6.85
CA CYS A 93 -6.15 3.66 -7.20
C CYS A 93 -6.22 4.40 -8.55
N ARG A 94 -7.07 3.96 -9.48
CA ARG A 94 -7.30 4.61 -10.79
C ARG A 94 -8.42 5.66 -10.75
N SER A 95 -9.16 5.74 -9.64
CA SER A 95 -10.30 6.61 -9.50
C SER A 95 -9.87 8.07 -9.33
N PRO A 96 -10.60 9.04 -9.92
CA PRO A 96 -10.37 10.47 -9.66
C PRO A 96 -10.60 10.84 -8.18
N LEU A 97 -11.25 9.98 -7.39
CA LEU A 97 -11.34 10.15 -5.94
C LEU A 97 -9.95 10.08 -5.27
N ILE A 98 -9.01 9.33 -5.87
CA ILE A 98 -7.65 9.15 -5.37
C ILE A 98 -6.68 10.10 -6.07
N CYS A 99 -6.77 10.23 -7.39
CA CYS A 99 -5.99 11.19 -8.18
C CYS A 99 -6.56 12.61 -8.04
N ARG A 100 -6.21 13.27 -6.95
CA ARG A 100 -6.74 14.58 -6.55
C ARG A 100 -5.65 15.52 -6.04
N PRO A 101 -5.90 16.83 -5.98
CA PRO A 101 -5.04 17.74 -5.23
C PRO A 101 -4.96 17.34 -3.75
N ILE A 102 -3.76 17.36 -3.19
CA ILE A 102 -3.48 17.03 -1.79
C ILE A 102 -2.49 18.02 -1.19
N LEU A 103 -2.61 18.26 0.11
CA LEU A 103 -1.57 18.90 0.90
C LEU A 103 -0.74 17.80 1.58
N LEU A 104 0.57 17.90 1.48
CA LEU A 104 1.50 16.92 2.03
C LEU A 104 2.44 17.56 3.05
N ASP A 105 2.66 16.85 4.15
CA ASP A 105 3.78 17.08 5.05
C ASP A 105 4.73 15.88 4.91
N VAL A 106 5.91 16.11 4.32
CA VAL A 106 6.85 15.06 3.93
C VAL A 106 8.24 15.32 4.48
N SER A 107 8.93 14.23 4.80
CA SER A 107 10.35 14.25 5.14
C SER A 107 11.13 13.43 4.13
N LEU A 108 12.39 13.82 3.89
CA LEU A 108 13.27 13.07 3.00
C LEU A 108 13.65 11.75 3.67
N ASP A 109 13.42 10.63 2.97
CA ASP A 109 13.89 9.30 3.36
C ASP A 109 15.39 9.15 3.07
N ARG A 110 16.19 10.10 3.57
CA ARG A 110 17.65 10.06 3.54
C ARG A 110 18.13 9.87 4.97
N LYS A 111 19.01 8.89 5.19
CA LYS A 111 19.82 8.89 6.42
C LYS A 111 20.67 10.16 6.39
N PRO A 112 20.62 11.03 7.42
CA PRO A 112 21.34 12.31 7.44
C PRO A 112 22.87 12.14 7.34
N SER A 113 23.38 10.94 7.54
CA SER A 113 24.80 10.58 7.49
C SER A 113 25.34 10.16 6.12
N LYS A 114 24.53 10.15 5.05
CA LYS A 114 25.02 9.90 3.69
C LYS A 114 25.34 11.22 2.99
N ILE A 115 26.63 11.56 2.95
CA ILE A 115 27.18 12.65 2.12
C ILE A 115 27.15 12.17 0.66
N LEU A 116 26.66 13.02 -0.24
CA LEU A 116 26.58 12.78 -1.69
C LEU A 116 27.95 12.90 -2.36
#